data_AF-A0A938Z0E3-F1
#
_entry.id   AF-A0A938Z0E3-F1
#
_cell.length_a   1.000
_cell.length_b   1.000
_cell.length_c   1.000
_cell.angle_alpha   90.00
_cell.angle_beta   90.00
_cell.angle_gamma   90.00
#
_symmetry.space_group_name_H-M   'P 1'
#
loop_
_entity.id
_entity.type
_entity.pdbx_description
1 polymer ?
#
loop_
_entity_poly.entity_id
_entity_poly.type
_entity_poly.pdbx_seq_one_letter_code
_entity_poly.pdbx_strand_id
1 'polypeptide(L)'
;MKRLSCLLLGILLVFSLCACQQAAPSSGEAPDQQAITEEATEYFKQMMDGDFETFFNALPQGVQDNISAETIQETWEEEVDKLGGLPENTSPDVSCYVPEHSDQIRVEFVIPCDKGNFKVFINYFPDGSLYNYVIWKNETK
;
A
#
# COMPACT_ATOMS: atom_id res chain seq x y z
N MET A 1 47.77 -17.58 40.78
CA MET A 1 46.73 -17.92 39.77
C MET A 1 45.31 -17.80 40.36
N LYS A 2 44.91 -16.61 40.84
CA LYS A 2 43.53 -16.35 41.33
C LYS A 2 43.00 -14.93 41.06
N ARG A 3 43.85 -14.02 40.55
CA ARG A 3 43.47 -12.63 40.22
C ARG A 3 43.33 -12.36 38.71
N LEU A 4 43.83 -13.27 37.85
CA LEU A 4 43.64 -13.15 36.40
C LEU A 4 42.26 -13.64 35.94
N SER A 5 41.62 -14.55 36.69
CA SER A 5 40.32 -15.12 36.33
C SER A 5 39.14 -14.14 36.55
N CYS A 6 39.27 -13.16 37.45
CA CYS A 6 38.21 -12.18 37.70
C CYS A 6 38.13 -11.10 36.61
N LEU A 7 39.26 -10.75 35.98
CA LEU A 7 39.28 -9.75 34.91
C LEU A 7 38.70 -10.31 33.59
N LEU A 8 38.87 -11.60 33.32
CA LEU A 8 38.30 -12.27 32.15
C LEU A 8 36.76 -12.44 32.24
N LEU A 9 36.22 -12.65 33.44
CA LEU A 9 34.78 -12.74 33.68
C LEU A 9 34.07 -11.38 33.60
N GLY A 10 34.75 -10.29 33.98
CA GLY A 10 34.21 -8.94 33.87
C GLY A 10 34.08 -8.45 32.42
N ILE A 11 34.99 -8.84 31.53
CA ILE A 11 34.98 -8.44 30.12
C ILE A 11 33.89 -9.18 29.33
N LEU A 12 33.62 -10.45 29.64
CA LEU A 12 32.58 -11.26 28.98
C LEU A 12 31.14 -10.76 29.24
N LEU A 13 30.89 -10.15 30.40
CA LEU A 13 29.57 -9.62 30.74
C LEU A 13 29.21 -8.32 29.99
N VAL A 14 30.20 -7.55 29.53
CA VAL A 14 29.95 -6.32 28.75
C VAL A 14 29.59 -6.64 27.29
N PHE A 15 30.15 -7.72 26.73
CA PHE A 15 29.80 -8.17 25.38
C PHE A 15 28.46 -8.93 25.31
N SER A 16 27.97 -9.47 26.42
CA SER A 16 26.66 -10.13 26.48
C SER A 16 25.46 -9.17 26.50
N LEU A 17 25.67 -7.88 26.80
CA LEU A 17 24.61 -6.86 26.76
C LEU A 17 24.53 -6.14 25.41
N CYS A 18 25.48 -6.42 24.49
CA CYS A 18 25.54 -5.84 23.15
C CYS A 18 25.03 -6.80 22.06
N ALA A 19 24.33 -7.87 22.45
CA ALA A 19 23.59 -8.71 21.54
C ALA A 19 22.15 -8.81 22.08
N CYS A 20 21.18 -8.44 21.24
CA CYS A 20 19.77 -8.35 21.55
C CYS A 20 19.32 -7.08 22.30
N GLN A 21 19.64 -5.91 21.74
CA GLN A 21 18.51 -5.04 21.40
C GLN A 21 18.10 -5.40 19.97
N GLN A 22 17.37 -6.50 19.84
CA GLN A 22 16.30 -6.47 18.85
C GLN A 22 15.24 -5.64 19.56
N ALA A 23 15.35 -4.31 19.42
CA ALA A 23 14.20 -3.48 19.66
C ALA A 23 13.11 -4.12 18.80
N ALA A 24 12.04 -4.61 19.45
CA ALA A 24 10.80 -4.78 18.72
C ALA A 24 10.63 -3.49 17.90
N PRO A 25 10.35 -3.55 16.58
CA PRO A 25 10.11 -2.34 15.83
C PRO A 25 9.14 -1.52 16.66
N SER A 26 9.57 -0.31 17.00
CA SER A 26 8.77 0.63 17.77
C SER A 26 7.42 0.66 17.08
N SER A 27 6.37 0.12 17.72
CA SER A 27 5.02 0.00 17.17
C SER A 27 4.32 1.37 17.09
N GLY A 28 5.07 2.39 16.70
CA GLY A 28 4.71 3.79 16.64
C GLY A 28 5.59 4.59 15.67
N GLU A 29 6.43 3.94 14.85
CA GLU A 29 6.88 4.59 13.61
C GLU A 29 5.68 4.64 12.66
N ALA A 30 5.32 5.84 12.22
CA ALA A 30 4.32 6.01 11.18
C ALA A 30 4.75 5.17 9.95
N PRO A 31 3.82 4.52 9.24
CA PRO A 31 4.16 3.72 8.08
C PRO A 31 4.97 4.55 7.08
N ASP A 32 5.97 3.92 6.48
CA ASP A 32 6.77 4.56 5.44
C ASP A 32 5.87 4.84 4.23
N GLN A 33 5.49 6.11 4.05
CA GLN A 33 4.63 6.54 2.94
C GLN A 33 5.28 6.27 1.59
N GLN A 34 6.62 6.21 1.50
CA GLN A 34 7.30 5.84 0.27
C GLN A 34 7.02 4.37 -0.05
N ALA A 35 7.20 3.47 0.91
CA ALA A 35 6.93 2.04 0.73
C ALA A 35 5.46 1.79 0.35
N ILE A 36 4.51 2.46 1.01
CA ILE A 36 3.08 2.39 0.67
C ILE A 36 2.83 2.87 -0.75
N THR A 37 3.44 3.99 -1.15
CA THR A 37 3.27 4.54 -2.52
C THR A 37 3.84 3.59 -3.57
N GLU A 38 5.00 2.99 -3.32
CA GLU A 38 5.64 2.03 -4.22
C GLU A 38 4.81 0.75 -4.38
N GLU A 39 4.30 0.19 -3.28
CA GLU A 39 3.42 -0.99 -3.30
C GLU A 39 2.11 -0.71 -4.03
N ALA A 40 1.42 0.40 -3.70
CA ALA A 40 0.19 0.80 -4.39
C ALA A 40 0.42 1.01 -5.89
N THR A 41 1.57 1.59 -6.26
CA THR A 41 1.94 1.83 -7.66
C THR A 41 2.16 0.52 -8.39
N GLU A 42 2.72 -0.49 -7.74
CA GLU A 42 2.91 -1.82 -8.31
C GLU A 42 1.57 -2.50 -8.58
N TYR A 43 0.63 -2.46 -7.61
CA TYR A 43 -0.74 -2.96 -7.84
C TYR A 43 -1.44 -2.22 -8.98
N PHE A 44 -1.30 -0.90 -9.06
CA PHE A 44 -1.89 -0.12 -10.14
C PHE A 44 -1.32 -0.50 -11.52
N LYS A 45 0.00 -0.71 -11.63
CA LYS A 45 0.63 -1.18 -12.88
C LYS A 45 0.15 -2.57 -13.29
N GLN A 46 0.04 -3.50 -12.34
CA GLN A 46 -0.49 -4.83 -12.63
C GLN A 46 -1.91 -4.76 -13.16
N MET A 47 -2.79 -3.94 -12.56
CA MET A 47 -4.13 -3.71 -13.08
C MET A 47 -4.13 -3.06 -14.48
N MET A 48 -3.21 -2.11 -14.74
CA MET A 48 -3.01 -1.52 -16.07
C MET A 48 -2.60 -2.57 -17.12
N ASP A 49 -1.82 -3.58 -16.72
CA ASP A 49 -1.40 -4.71 -17.55
C ASP A 49 -2.46 -5.83 -17.64
N GLY A 50 -3.61 -5.66 -16.97
CA GLY A 50 -4.73 -6.59 -16.97
C GLY A 50 -4.67 -7.67 -15.88
N ASP A 51 -3.69 -7.63 -14.98
CA ASP A 51 -3.61 -8.52 -13.81
C ASP A 51 -4.34 -7.92 -12.61
N PHE A 52 -5.63 -8.24 -12.51
CA PHE A 52 -6.47 -7.91 -11.36
C PHE A 52 -6.41 -8.96 -10.25
N GLU A 53 -5.94 -10.17 -10.55
CA GLU A 53 -5.94 -11.29 -9.61
C GLU A 53 -4.88 -11.09 -8.52
N THR A 54 -3.70 -10.58 -8.88
CA THR A 54 -2.65 -10.25 -7.90
C THR A 54 -3.13 -9.22 -6.88
N PHE A 55 -3.78 -8.13 -7.34
CA PHE A 55 -4.34 -7.12 -6.44
C PHE A 55 -5.48 -7.68 -5.59
N PHE A 56 -6.41 -8.44 -6.19
CA PHE A 56 -7.51 -9.06 -5.47
C PHE A 56 -7.03 -9.97 -4.34
N ASN A 57 -6.03 -10.80 -4.60
CA ASN A 57 -5.49 -11.74 -3.60
C ASN A 57 -4.76 -11.03 -2.44
N ALA A 58 -4.33 -9.78 -2.63
CA ALA A 58 -3.73 -8.96 -1.59
C ALA A 58 -4.76 -8.27 -0.69
N LEU A 59 -5.99 -8.05 -1.18
CA LEU A 59 -7.05 -7.38 -0.41
C LEU A 59 -7.39 -8.17 0.87
N PRO A 60 -7.83 -7.50 1.95
CA PRO A 60 -8.27 -8.21 3.15
C PRO A 60 -9.42 -9.19 2.87
N GLN A 61 -9.45 -10.30 3.62
CA GLN A 61 -10.47 -11.35 3.47
C GLN A 61 -11.90 -10.80 3.48
N GLY A 62 -12.22 -9.84 4.35
CA GLY A 62 -13.55 -9.24 4.41
C GLY A 62 -13.97 -8.50 3.14
N VAL A 63 -13.02 -8.01 2.35
CA VAL A 63 -13.29 -7.48 1.00
C VAL A 63 -13.47 -8.64 0.03
N GLN A 64 -12.54 -9.61 0.03
CA GLN A 64 -12.58 -10.79 -0.85
C GLN A 64 -13.89 -11.60 -0.72
N ASP A 65 -14.49 -11.64 0.46
CA ASP A 65 -15.75 -12.36 0.71
C ASP A 65 -16.95 -11.80 -0.08
N ASN A 66 -16.85 -10.57 -0.59
CA ASN A 66 -17.98 -9.85 -1.18
C ASN A 66 -17.79 -9.52 -2.67
N ILE A 67 -16.60 -9.74 -3.24
CA ILE A 67 -16.27 -9.40 -4.63
C ILE A 67 -15.35 -10.46 -5.25
N SER A 68 -15.09 -10.35 -6.55
CA SER A 68 -14.07 -11.13 -7.27
C SER A 68 -13.10 -10.21 -8.00
N ALA A 69 -11.94 -10.73 -8.43
CA ALA A 69 -11.04 -10.02 -9.34
C ALA A 69 -11.77 -9.56 -10.62
N GLU A 70 -12.64 -10.40 -11.18
CA GLU A 70 -13.50 -10.09 -12.33
C GLU A 70 -14.40 -8.87 -12.05
N THR A 71 -14.98 -8.77 -10.85
CA THR A 71 -15.80 -7.59 -10.48
C THR A 71 -14.98 -6.30 -10.46
N ILE A 72 -13.72 -6.36 -10.02
CA ILE A 72 -12.79 -5.21 -10.05
C ILE A 72 -12.53 -4.80 -11.49
N GLN A 73 -12.20 -5.78 -12.34
CA GLN A 73 -11.92 -5.58 -13.75
C GLN A 73 -13.13 -4.99 -14.49
N GLU A 74 -14.33 -5.56 -14.33
CA GLU A 74 -15.55 -5.06 -14.96
C GLU A 74 -15.83 -3.60 -14.55
N THR A 75 -15.65 -3.28 -13.26
CA THR A 75 -15.84 -1.90 -12.77
C THR A 75 -14.79 -0.95 -13.35
N TRP A 76 -13.54 -1.40 -13.49
CA TRP A 76 -12.47 -0.63 -14.10
C TRP A 76 -12.78 -0.35 -15.58
N GLU A 77 -13.10 -1.38 -16.34
CA GLU A 77 -13.40 -1.29 -17.77
C GLU A 77 -14.65 -0.44 -18.04
N GLU A 78 -15.71 -0.59 -17.24
CA GLU A 78 -16.93 0.21 -17.33
C GLU A 78 -16.61 1.71 -17.15
N GLU A 79 -15.84 2.07 -16.12
CA GLU A 79 -15.50 3.47 -15.88
C GLU A 79 -14.51 4.02 -16.93
N VAL A 80 -13.58 3.21 -17.41
CA VAL A 80 -12.68 3.60 -18.51
C VAL A 80 -13.47 3.87 -19.79
N ASP A 81 -14.42 3.01 -20.17
CA ASP A 81 -15.25 3.19 -21.36
C ASP A 81 -16.13 4.45 -21.26
N LYS A 82 -16.79 4.65 -20.10
CA LYS A 82 -17.55 5.88 -19.81
C LYS A 82 -16.72 7.13 -20.03
N LEU A 83 -15.43 7.08 -19.69
CA LEU A 83 -14.50 8.21 -19.78
C LEU A 83 -13.85 8.40 -21.17
N GLY A 84 -14.14 7.50 -22.13
CA GLY A 84 -13.62 7.57 -23.49
C GLY A 84 -12.33 6.78 -23.72
N GLY A 85 -11.98 5.88 -22.80
CA GLY A 85 -10.75 5.10 -22.84
C GLY A 85 -9.60 5.75 -22.07
N LEU A 86 -8.53 4.97 -21.85
CA LEU A 86 -7.26 5.47 -21.31
C LEU A 86 -6.36 5.98 -22.45
N PRO A 87 -5.57 7.05 -22.23
CA PRO A 87 -4.56 7.50 -23.21
C PRO A 87 -3.46 6.46 -23.49
N GLU A 88 -2.94 6.41 -24.74
CA GLU A 88 -1.93 5.41 -25.17
C GLU A 88 -0.60 5.43 -24.40
N ASN A 89 -0.22 6.55 -23.79
CA ASN A 89 1.02 6.68 -23.00
C ASN A 89 0.72 7.23 -21.60
N THR A 90 -0.32 6.66 -20.97
CA THR A 90 -0.79 7.18 -19.69
C THR A 90 0.21 6.93 -18.57
N SER A 91 0.40 7.94 -17.73
CA SER A 91 1.06 7.84 -16.44
C SER A 91 0.16 8.56 -15.44
N PRO A 92 -0.26 7.90 -14.35
CA PRO A 92 -1.14 8.54 -13.38
C PRO A 92 -0.37 9.61 -12.61
N ASP A 93 -1.05 10.70 -12.28
CA ASP A 93 -0.63 11.54 -11.15
C ASP A 93 -0.89 10.75 -9.86
N VAL A 94 0.14 10.61 -9.02
CA VAL A 94 0.08 9.81 -7.79
C VAL A 94 0.25 10.71 -6.58
N SER A 95 -0.64 10.59 -5.60
CA SER A 95 -0.54 11.29 -4.32
C SER A 95 -0.80 10.35 -3.15
N CYS A 96 -0.04 10.49 -2.07
CA CYS A 96 -0.19 9.71 -0.84
C CYS A 96 -0.46 10.66 0.34
N TYR A 97 -1.59 10.48 1.04
CA TYR A 97 -2.01 11.37 2.11
C TYR A 97 -3.02 10.70 3.07
N VAL A 98 -3.28 11.33 4.21
CA VAL A 98 -4.35 10.93 5.14
C VAL A 98 -5.57 11.85 4.89
N PRO A 99 -6.74 11.34 4.47
CA PRO A 99 -7.92 12.16 4.21
C PRO A 99 -8.47 12.86 5.45
N GLU A 100 -9.10 14.02 5.27
CA GLU A 100 -9.80 14.72 6.33
C GLU A 100 -10.92 13.83 6.89
N HIS A 101 -10.88 13.54 8.20
CA HIS A 101 -11.79 12.63 8.92
C HIS A 101 -11.55 11.12 8.75
N SER A 102 -10.39 10.70 8.25
CA SER A 102 -9.96 9.30 8.28
C SER A 102 -8.60 9.16 8.95
N ASP A 103 -8.31 8.00 9.54
CA ASP A 103 -6.97 7.60 9.96
C ASP A 103 -6.25 6.77 8.87
N GLN A 104 -6.97 6.38 7.81
CA GLN A 104 -6.43 5.60 6.71
C GLN A 104 -5.47 6.44 5.86
N ILE A 105 -4.43 5.78 5.36
CA ILE A 105 -3.52 6.33 4.36
C ILE A 105 -4.11 6.01 2.99
N ARG A 106 -4.24 7.01 2.12
CA ARG A 106 -4.74 6.86 0.76
C ARG A 106 -3.64 7.14 -0.24
N VAL A 107 -3.49 6.23 -1.19
CA VAL A 107 -2.80 6.50 -2.46
C VAL A 107 -3.86 6.73 -3.54
N GLU A 108 -3.92 7.94 -4.08
CA GLU A 108 -4.81 8.34 -5.17
C GLU A 108 -4.03 8.38 -6.48
N PHE A 109 -4.54 7.63 -7.48
CA PHE A 109 -4.11 7.63 -8.87
C PHE A 109 -5.11 8.41 -9.70
N VAL A 110 -4.64 9.36 -10.49
CA VAL A 110 -5.48 10.17 -11.39
C VAL A 110 -4.94 10.12 -12.81
N ILE A 111 -5.78 9.67 -13.74
CA ILE A 111 -5.50 9.72 -15.18
C ILE A 111 -6.51 10.66 -15.83
N PRO A 112 -6.07 11.75 -16.47
CA PRO A 112 -6.95 12.56 -17.31
C PRO A 112 -7.41 11.77 -18.55
N CYS A 113 -8.72 11.65 -18.74
CA CYS A 113 -9.35 11.10 -19.94
C CYS A 113 -10.21 12.18 -20.63
N ASP A 114 -10.71 11.88 -21.83
CA ASP A 114 -11.45 12.83 -22.67
C ASP A 114 -12.70 13.41 -21.98
N LYS A 115 -13.42 12.57 -21.21
CA LYS A 115 -14.70 12.94 -20.58
C LYS A 115 -14.60 13.20 -19.07
N GLY A 116 -13.40 13.17 -18.50
CA GLY A 116 -13.18 13.36 -17.08
C GLY A 116 -11.94 12.63 -16.58
N ASN A 117 -11.71 12.65 -15.27
CA ASN A 117 -10.58 11.95 -14.68
C ASN A 117 -10.99 10.53 -14.29
N PHE A 118 -10.23 9.54 -14.76
CA PHE A 118 -10.25 8.21 -14.20
C PHE A 118 -9.47 8.22 -12.89
N LYS A 119 -10.08 7.73 -11.80
CA LYS A 119 -9.43 7.73 -10.49
C LYS A 119 -9.56 6.40 -9.78
N VAL A 120 -8.46 5.99 -9.16
CA VAL A 120 -8.41 4.81 -8.29
C VAL A 120 -7.77 5.20 -6.97
N PHE A 121 -8.40 4.80 -5.87
CA PHE A 121 -7.85 4.96 -4.53
C PHE A 121 -7.51 3.59 -3.98
N ILE A 122 -6.29 3.42 -3.49
CA ILE A 122 -5.87 2.26 -2.70
C ILE A 122 -5.66 2.77 -1.28
N ASN A 123 -6.43 2.24 -0.33
CA ASN A 123 -6.40 2.71 1.05
C ASN A 123 -5.74 1.66 1.94
N TYR A 124 -4.99 2.15 2.91
CA TYR A 124 -4.22 1.39 3.87
C TYR A 124 -4.63 1.80 5.29
N PHE A 125 -4.54 0.87 6.22
CA PHE A 125 -4.66 1.15 7.64
C PHE A 125 -3.49 2.01 8.14
N PRO A 126 -3.62 2.64 9.33
CA PRO A 126 -2.52 3.39 9.96
C PRO A 126 -1.26 2.57 10.25
N ASP A 127 -1.31 1.24 10.18
CA ASP A 127 -0.16 0.34 10.33
C ASP A 127 0.50 -0.03 8.98
N GLY A 128 -0.02 0.49 7.87
CA GLY A 128 0.48 0.26 6.52
C GLY A 128 -0.06 -1.00 5.85
N SER A 129 -0.96 -1.75 6.49
CA SER A 129 -1.62 -2.90 5.84
C SER A 129 -2.73 -2.45 4.88
N LEU A 130 -2.90 -3.17 3.76
CA LEU A 130 -3.93 -2.88 2.77
C LEU A 130 -5.32 -2.96 3.40
N TYR A 131 -6.17 -1.95 3.18
CA TYR A 131 -7.50 -1.86 3.76
C TYR A 131 -8.60 -2.15 2.74
N ASN A 132 -8.68 -1.33 1.68
CA ASN A 132 -9.66 -1.49 0.62
C ASN A 132 -9.22 -0.70 -0.63
N TYR A 133 -10.08 -0.66 -1.64
CA TYR A 133 -9.89 0.14 -2.84
C TYR A 133 -11.19 0.82 -3.26
N VAL A 134 -11.07 1.84 -4.11
CA VAL A 134 -12.19 2.51 -4.75
C VAL A 134 -11.82 2.82 -6.19
N ILE A 135 -12.61 2.33 -7.14
CA ILE A 135 -12.64 2.87 -8.51
C ILE A 135 -13.72 3.95 -8.52
N TRP A 136 -13.31 5.21 -8.73
CA TRP A 136 -14.21 6.35 -8.61
C TRP A 136 -15.22 6.36 -9.76
N LYS A 137 -16.51 6.22 -9.41
CA LYS A 137 -17.59 6.29 -10.39
C LYS A 137 -17.89 7.76 -10.70
N ASN A 138 -17.58 8.18 -11.91
CA ASN A 138 -17.91 9.54 -12.34
C ASN A 138 -19.42 9.61 -12.64
N GLU A 139 -20.11 10.59 -12.07
CA GLU A 139 -21.48 10.89 -12.48
C GLU A 139 -21.44 11.49 -13.88
N THR A 140 -21.93 10.75 -14.88
CA THR A 140 -22.21 11.31 -16.20
C THR A 140 -23.35 12.32 -16.06
N LYS A 141 -23.07 13.60 -16.28
CA LYS A 141 -24.11 14.64 -16.41
C LYS A 141 -24.86 14.50 -17.74
#